data_AF-Q0VMU5-F1
#
_entry.id   AF-Q0VMU5-F1
#
_cell.length_a   1.000
_cell.length_b   1.000
_cell.length_c   1.000
_cell.angle_alpha   90.00
_cell.angle_beta   90.00
_cell.angle_gamma   90.00
#
_symmetry.space_group_name_H-M   'P 1'
#
loop_
_entity.id
_entity.type
_entity.pdbx_description
1 polymer ?
#
loop_
_entity_poly.entity_id
_entity_poly.type
_entity_poly.pdbx_seq_one_letter_code
_entity_poly.pdbx_strand_id
1 'polypeptide(L)'
;MDRRTLRLLTLFLVLFSTGAQADIFQWQDASGKLHFGDRPPEGAQTKTITPNISPQLKDLEIHVKRQDFTLTGDLQQHTLDNIRHIYQRYRRDFGLDLHGTAEVNVFLIEKQDDFQQWMVERIGSSSRHYAGVFIPATNEVAVWKWAENEQQVAQTILHESSHVLLYQLSPSAPVWLQEGLAQYFQTLETQPDGRQRISALPDAQKRIQTWVEQQRLITLRQYLSLDDAQWRKMAHQLNAIPYTVAWATTAFLMSKPVGRSILRQLLQDLEKNHQRPTLQRIDHLYPGGLSRLEYDFFRWAQSDMTPHWY
;
A
#
# COMPACT_ATOMS: atom_id res chain seq x y z
N MET A 1 33.50 61.19 -18.48
CA MET A 1 34.07 61.12 -19.83
C MET A 1 35.50 60.58 -19.69
N ASP A 2 36.06 59.67 -20.48
CA ASP A 2 35.57 58.61 -21.40
C ASP A 2 36.85 57.82 -21.85
N ARG A 3 36.89 56.62 -22.49
CA ARG A 3 35.87 55.75 -23.10
C ARG A 3 36.39 54.29 -23.25
N ARG A 4 35.65 53.29 -22.70
CA ARG A 4 35.64 51.84 -23.10
C ARG A 4 36.87 50.95 -22.80
N THR A 5 36.60 49.63 -22.91
CA THR A 5 37.52 48.47 -22.97
C THR A 5 38.38 48.17 -21.74
N LEU A 6 37.77 47.52 -20.74
CA LEU A 6 38.48 46.61 -19.84
C LEU A 6 37.66 45.34 -19.62
N ARG A 7 38.36 44.18 -19.62
CA ARG A 7 37.92 42.83 -19.18
C ARG A 7 37.00 42.04 -20.11
N LEU A 8 37.65 41.23 -20.94
CA LEU A 8 37.17 39.90 -21.36
C LEU A 8 36.87 38.99 -20.15
N LEU A 9 36.22 37.86 -20.44
CA LEU A 9 36.16 36.63 -19.64
C LEU A 9 35.29 36.67 -18.37
N THR A 10 33.97 36.66 -18.59
CA THR A 10 33.04 36.01 -17.64
C THR A 10 33.21 34.49 -17.78
N LEU A 11 34.04 33.91 -16.92
CA LEU A 11 34.30 32.46 -16.92
C LEU A 11 33.07 31.70 -16.38
N PHE A 12 32.62 30.68 -17.11
CA PHE A 12 31.61 29.74 -16.63
C PHE A 12 32.13 29.00 -15.39
N LEU A 13 31.47 29.16 -14.24
CA LEU A 13 31.77 28.41 -13.02
C LEU A 13 30.63 27.42 -12.77
N VAL A 14 30.72 26.27 -13.44
CA VAL A 14 29.86 25.12 -13.18
C VAL A 14 30.23 24.55 -11.81
N LEU A 15 29.36 24.75 -10.82
CA LEU A 15 29.49 24.11 -9.52
C LEU A 15 29.22 22.60 -9.67
N PHE A 16 30.31 21.83 -9.74
CA PHE A 16 30.25 20.39 -9.55
C PHE A 16 29.94 20.09 -8.09
N SER A 17 28.67 19.83 -7.80
CA SER A 17 28.23 19.25 -6.52
C SER A 17 28.71 17.80 -6.41
N THR A 18 29.97 17.59 -6.02
CA THR A 18 30.47 16.26 -5.63
C THR A 18 29.70 15.78 -4.42
N GLY A 19 28.94 14.69 -4.57
CA GLY A 19 28.20 14.09 -3.47
C GLY A 19 29.16 13.63 -2.37
N ALA A 20 29.07 14.24 -1.19
CA ALA A 20 29.86 13.84 -0.04
C ALA A 20 29.29 12.51 0.51
N GLN A 21 29.90 11.40 0.13
CA GLN A 21 29.64 10.10 0.75
C GLN A 21 30.37 10.08 2.10
N ALA A 22 29.65 10.41 3.17
CA ALA A 22 30.19 10.42 4.52
C ALA A 22 30.26 9.00 5.09
N ASP A 23 31.48 8.50 5.32
CA ASP A 23 31.70 7.24 6.03
C ASP A 23 31.27 7.36 7.49
N ILE A 24 30.60 6.33 8.02
CA ILE A 24 30.24 6.25 9.44
C ILE A 24 31.28 5.40 10.16
N PHE A 25 31.84 5.92 11.24
CA PHE A 25 32.80 5.21 12.09
C PHE A 25 32.10 4.73 13.37
N GLN A 26 32.48 3.53 13.81
CA GLN A 26 32.15 2.99 15.13
C GLN A 26 33.42 3.02 16.00
N TRP A 27 33.31 3.48 17.24
CA TRP A 27 34.39 3.40 18.24
C TRP A 27 33.82 3.12 19.63
N GLN A 28 34.72 2.72 20.55
CA GLN A 28 34.41 2.53 21.97
C GLN A 28 35.16 3.58 22.78
N ASP A 29 34.52 4.20 23.77
CA ASP A 29 35.17 5.16 24.67
C ASP A 29 35.85 4.49 25.87
N ALA A 30 36.55 5.29 26.68
CA ALA A 30 37.27 4.83 27.87
C ALA A 30 36.36 4.22 28.97
N SER A 31 35.03 4.41 28.90
CA SER A 31 34.06 3.77 29.78
C SER A 31 33.50 2.46 29.22
N GLY A 32 33.96 2.04 28.04
CA GLY A 32 33.44 0.87 27.33
C GLY A 32 32.15 1.13 26.55
N LYS A 33 31.68 2.39 26.47
CA LYS A 33 30.45 2.73 25.75
C LYS A 33 30.72 2.86 24.24
N LEU A 34 29.80 2.34 23.43
CA LEU A 34 29.89 2.36 21.98
C LEU A 34 29.30 3.65 21.40
N HIS A 35 29.96 4.19 20.38
CA HIS A 35 29.56 5.42 19.68
C HIS A 35 29.65 5.25 18.16
N PHE A 36 28.87 6.06 17.44
CA PHE A 36 28.82 6.09 15.97
C PHE A 36 28.80 7.54 15.47
N GLY A 37 29.46 7.83 14.35
CA GLY A 37 29.45 9.16 13.72
C GLY A 37 30.46 9.31 12.58
N ASP A 38 30.38 10.43 11.86
CA ASP A 38 31.28 10.80 10.76
C ASP A 38 32.63 11.39 11.25
N ARG A 39 32.73 11.74 12.54
CA ARG A 39 33.91 12.36 13.17
C ARG A 39 34.25 11.66 14.51
N PRO A 40 35.08 10.61 14.48
CA PRO A 40 35.58 9.97 15.69
C PRO A 40 36.62 10.88 16.41
N PRO A 41 36.82 10.72 17.74
CA PRO A 41 37.88 11.42 18.47
C PRO A 41 39.29 11.06 17.96
N GLU A 42 40.22 12.02 18.00
CA GLU A 42 41.63 11.77 17.65
C GLU A 42 42.22 10.64 18.51
N GLY A 43 42.90 9.69 17.86
CA GLY A 43 43.53 8.54 18.51
C GLY A 43 42.59 7.40 18.92
N ALA A 44 41.27 7.52 18.72
CA ALA A 44 40.35 6.40 18.95
C ALA A 44 40.61 5.26 17.95
N GLN A 45 40.56 4.00 18.42
CA GLN A 45 40.47 2.86 17.50
C GLN A 45 39.07 2.84 16.89
N THR A 46 39.01 3.04 15.58
CA THR A 46 37.76 3.11 14.82
C THR A 46 37.62 1.90 13.90
N LYS A 47 36.37 1.50 13.68
CA LYS A 47 35.99 0.60 12.60
C LYS A 47 35.07 1.37 11.66
N THR A 48 35.46 1.52 10.40
CA THR A 48 34.53 2.03 9.38
C THR A 48 33.37 1.06 9.25
N ILE A 49 32.16 1.58 9.45
CA ILE A 49 30.91 0.90 9.20
C ILE A 49 30.33 1.52 7.94
N THR A 50 30.43 0.81 6.81
CA THR A 50 29.47 1.02 5.74
C THR A 50 28.13 0.49 6.28
N PRO A 51 27.15 1.34 6.62
CA PRO A 51 25.83 0.82 6.97
C PRO A 51 25.33 0.04 5.76
N ASN A 52 24.87 -1.19 5.98
CA ASN A 52 24.29 -1.98 4.90
C ASN A 52 22.86 -1.46 4.59
N ILE A 53 22.79 -0.26 4.00
CA ILE A 53 21.55 0.35 3.48
C ILE A 53 21.22 -0.18 2.08
N SER A 54 21.83 -1.30 1.69
CA SER A 54 21.07 -2.31 0.97
C SER A 54 20.30 -3.11 2.00
N PRO A 55 19.01 -2.80 2.27
CA PRO A 55 18.11 -3.92 2.44
C PRO A 55 18.27 -4.71 1.13
N GLN A 56 18.91 -5.88 1.21
CA GLN A 56 18.47 -6.97 0.34
C GLN A 56 16.97 -7.02 0.58
N LEU A 57 16.21 -6.54 -0.40
CA LEU A 57 14.76 -6.55 -0.38
C LEU A 57 14.41 -8.02 -0.31
N LYS A 58 14.27 -8.55 0.92
CA LYS A 58 13.91 -9.96 1.14
C LYS A 58 12.75 -10.25 0.20
N ASP A 59 12.95 -11.21 -0.68
CA ASP A 59 12.13 -11.27 -1.87
C ASP A 59 10.68 -11.60 -1.52
N LEU A 60 9.79 -11.25 -2.44
CA LEU A 60 8.45 -11.82 -2.46
C LEU A 60 8.51 -13.08 -3.31
N GLU A 61 8.26 -14.23 -2.69
CA GLU A 61 8.05 -15.48 -3.39
C GLU A 61 6.56 -15.63 -3.76
N ILE A 62 6.29 -15.76 -5.06
CA ILE A 62 4.95 -16.04 -5.57
C ILE A 62 4.95 -17.44 -6.14
N HIS A 63 4.18 -18.33 -5.53
CA HIS A 63 4.10 -19.74 -5.86
C HIS A 63 2.75 -20.07 -6.47
N VAL A 64 2.66 -20.35 -7.77
CA VAL A 64 1.43 -20.87 -8.36
C VAL A 64 1.32 -22.37 -8.04
N LYS A 65 0.49 -22.72 -7.06
CA LYS A 65 0.32 -24.09 -6.54
C LYS A 65 -0.73 -24.90 -7.33
N ARG A 66 -1.70 -24.25 -7.96
CA ARG A 66 -2.68 -24.83 -8.89
C ARG A 66 -2.94 -23.83 -10.02
N GLN A 67 -2.98 -24.33 -11.26
CA GLN A 67 -3.29 -23.52 -12.44
C GLN A 67 -4.15 -24.34 -13.42
N ASP A 68 -5.47 -24.21 -13.30
CA ASP A 68 -6.42 -24.83 -14.22
C ASP A 68 -6.63 -23.98 -15.48
N PHE A 69 -6.49 -22.66 -15.35
CA PHE A 69 -6.58 -21.70 -16.45
C PHE A 69 -5.39 -20.74 -16.44
N THR A 70 -5.12 -20.11 -17.58
CA THR A 70 -4.06 -19.10 -17.75
C THR A 70 -4.70 -17.81 -18.24
N LEU A 71 -4.37 -16.65 -17.67
CA LEU A 71 -4.85 -15.36 -18.20
C LEU A 71 -4.11 -15.06 -19.52
N THR A 72 -4.84 -14.61 -20.54
CA THR A 72 -4.33 -14.52 -21.92
C THR A 72 -3.30 -13.40 -22.15
N GLY A 73 -2.42 -13.61 -23.13
CA GLY A 73 -1.33 -12.69 -23.46
C GLY A 73 -0.41 -12.45 -22.26
N ASP A 74 0.03 -11.20 -22.08
CA ASP A 74 0.92 -10.81 -20.98
C ASP A 74 0.16 -10.61 -19.65
N LEU A 75 -1.18 -10.74 -19.62
CA LEU A 75 -1.99 -10.39 -18.45
C LEU A 75 -1.64 -11.21 -17.20
N GLN A 76 -1.32 -12.51 -17.36
CA GLN A 76 -0.88 -13.32 -16.23
C GLN A 76 0.44 -12.78 -15.64
N GLN A 77 1.43 -12.50 -16.50
CA GLN A 77 2.73 -12.00 -16.05
C GLN A 77 2.60 -10.63 -15.41
N HIS A 78 1.87 -9.70 -16.04
CA HIS A 78 1.57 -8.38 -15.46
C HIS A 78 0.83 -8.48 -14.13
N THR A 79 -0.06 -9.45 -13.94
CA THR A 79 -0.75 -9.67 -12.65
C THR A 79 0.26 -10.09 -11.58
N LEU A 80 1.14 -11.06 -11.87
CA LEU A 80 2.17 -11.51 -10.92
C LEU A 80 3.18 -10.38 -10.59
N ASP A 81 3.57 -9.58 -11.58
CA ASP A 81 4.44 -8.43 -11.38
C ASP A 81 3.75 -7.30 -10.62
N ASN A 82 2.44 -7.11 -10.81
CA ASN A 82 1.66 -6.17 -10.00
C ASN A 82 1.57 -6.60 -8.53
N ILE A 83 1.53 -7.89 -8.20
CA ILE A 83 1.68 -8.36 -6.80
C ILE A 83 3.06 -7.93 -6.24
N ARG A 84 4.15 -8.08 -7.02
CA ARG A 84 5.50 -7.60 -6.65
C ARG A 84 5.53 -6.08 -6.49
N HIS A 85 4.84 -5.33 -7.35
CA HIS A 85 4.73 -3.87 -7.22
C HIS A 85 3.97 -3.49 -5.94
N ILE A 86 2.85 -4.12 -5.61
CA ILE A 86 2.08 -3.89 -4.37
C ILE A 86 2.97 -4.14 -3.14
N TYR A 87 3.72 -5.25 -3.13
CA TYR A 87 4.71 -5.54 -2.10
C TYR A 87 5.78 -4.45 -1.97
N GLN A 88 6.35 -3.99 -3.09
CA GLN A 88 7.31 -2.88 -3.11
C GLN A 88 6.69 -1.57 -2.61
N ARG A 89 5.41 -1.29 -2.89
CA ARG A 89 4.69 -0.12 -2.34
C ARG A 89 4.57 -0.22 -0.82
N TYR A 90 4.16 -1.37 -0.29
CA TYR A 90 4.07 -1.56 1.17
C TYR A 90 5.39 -1.24 1.88
N ARG A 91 6.52 -1.69 1.31
CA ARG A 91 7.85 -1.42 1.88
C ARG A 91 8.37 -0.01 1.62
N ARG A 92 8.25 0.52 0.39
CA ARG A 92 8.80 1.84 0.01
C ARG A 92 7.91 3.02 0.42
N ASP A 93 6.62 2.95 0.14
CA ASP A 93 5.69 4.06 0.36
C ASP A 93 5.27 4.16 1.83
N PHE A 94 5.10 3.03 2.52
CA PHE A 94 4.68 3.00 3.93
C PHE A 94 5.79 2.59 4.91
N GLY A 95 6.98 2.22 4.43
CA GLY A 95 8.13 1.95 5.31
C GLY A 95 7.89 0.80 6.29
N LEU A 96 7.09 -0.19 5.88
CA LEU A 96 6.83 -1.41 6.63
C LEU A 96 7.96 -2.41 6.37
N ASP A 97 8.50 -3.00 7.43
CA ASP A 97 9.53 -4.02 7.30
C ASP A 97 8.95 -5.43 7.45
N LEU A 98 9.65 -6.40 6.89
CA LEU A 98 9.31 -7.82 7.02
C LEU A 98 10.47 -8.59 7.63
N HIS A 99 10.15 -9.23 8.75
CA HIS A 99 11.03 -10.19 9.41
C HIS A 99 11.03 -11.56 8.69
N GLY A 100 11.15 -11.55 7.36
CA GLY A 100 11.20 -12.77 6.54
C GLY A 100 11.08 -12.49 5.04
N THR A 101 11.16 -13.55 4.24
CA THR A 101 10.64 -13.59 2.86
C THR A 101 9.12 -13.56 2.96
N ALA A 102 8.43 -12.77 2.13
CA ALA A 102 6.97 -12.85 2.04
C ALA A 102 6.58 -13.92 1.02
N GLU A 103 5.47 -14.61 1.27
CA GLU A 103 4.95 -15.65 0.37
C GLU A 103 3.53 -15.32 -0.09
N VAL A 104 3.22 -15.66 -1.34
CA VAL A 104 1.85 -15.69 -1.86
C VAL A 104 1.65 -17.00 -2.63
N ASN A 105 0.81 -17.89 -2.10
CA ASN A 105 0.53 -19.22 -2.64
C ASN A 105 -0.76 -19.17 -3.50
N VAL A 106 -0.62 -19.02 -4.81
CA VAL A 106 -1.73 -18.77 -5.76
C VAL A 106 -2.35 -20.07 -6.27
N PHE A 107 -3.69 -20.14 -6.26
CA PHE A 107 -4.52 -21.20 -6.83
C PHE A 107 -5.49 -20.58 -7.84
N LEU A 108 -5.27 -20.86 -9.12
CA LEU A 108 -6.14 -20.43 -10.23
C LEU A 108 -7.02 -21.62 -10.62
N ILE A 109 -8.31 -21.53 -10.32
CA ILE A 109 -9.27 -22.64 -10.46
C ILE A 109 -10.27 -22.35 -11.58
N GLU A 110 -10.51 -23.26 -12.51
CA GLU A 110 -11.36 -22.92 -13.67
C GLU A 110 -12.84 -22.87 -13.29
N LYS A 111 -13.31 -23.85 -12.51
CA LYS A 111 -14.74 -24.07 -12.23
C LYS A 111 -15.13 -23.59 -10.82
N GLN A 112 -16.34 -23.02 -10.72
CA GLN A 112 -16.88 -22.58 -9.43
C GLN A 112 -17.00 -23.73 -8.42
N ASP A 113 -17.51 -24.89 -8.83
CA ASP A 113 -17.72 -26.03 -7.92
C ASP A 113 -16.38 -26.56 -7.36
N ASP A 114 -15.32 -26.62 -8.19
CA ASP A 114 -13.97 -27.01 -7.76
C ASP A 114 -13.37 -26.01 -6.75
N PHE A 115 -13.68 -24.71 -6.91
CA PHE A 115 -13.28 -23.66 -5.97
C PHE A 115 -14.09 -23.71 -4.67
N GLN A 116 -15.38 -24.01 -4.75
CA GLN A 116 -16.20 -24.26 -3.56
C GLN A 116 -15.70 -25.47 -2.77
N GLN A 117 -15.34 -26.57 -3.45
CA GLN A 117 -14.75 -27.74 -2.81
C GLN A 117 -13.40 -27.39 -2.16
N TRP A 118 -12.50 -26.70 -2.88
CA TRP A 118 -11.21 -26.26 -2.34
C TRP A 118 -11.37 -25.42 -1.06
N MET A 119 -12.36 -24.51 -1.01
CA MET A 119 -12.66 -23.76 0.22
C MET A 119 -13.19 -24.65 1.34
N VAL A 120 -14.10 -25.59 1.06
CA VAL A 120 -14.62 -26.52 2.08
C VAL A 120 -13.49 -27.38 2.67
N GLU A 121 -12.54 -27.84 1.85
CA GLU A 121 -11.38 -28.61 2.29
C GLU A 121 -10.39 -27.80 3.16
N ARG A 122 -10.35 -26.47 3.00
CA ARG A 122 -9.43 -25.58 3.75
C ARG A 122 -10.04 -24.94 4.99
N ILE A 123 -11.28 -24.47 4.90
CA ILE A 123 -11.95 -23.64 5.92
C ILE A 123 -13.34 -24.17 6.31
N GLY A 124 -13.70 -25.38 5.89
CA GLY A 124 -14.92 -26.08 6.31
C GLY A 124 -16.24 -25.52 5.76
N SER A 125 -16.19 -24.47 4.93
CA SER A 125 -17.38 -23.80 4.38
C SER A 125 -17.09 -23.09 3.05
N SER A 126 -18.13 -22.77 2.28
CA SER A 126 -18.02 -22.01 1.03
C SER A 126 -19.28 -21.17 0.76
N SER A 127 -19.17 -20.21 -0.17
CA SER A 127 -20.29 -19.43 -0.70
C SER A 127 -20.16 -19.26 -2.21
N ARG A 128 -21.26 -19.35 -2.94
CA ARG A 128 -21.33 -19.08 -4.39
C ARG A 128 -21.15 -17.60 -4.76
N HIS A 129 -21.11 -16.71 -3.76
CA HIS A 129 -20.90 -15.27 -3.97
C HIS A 129 -19.43 -14.86 -3.93
N TYR A 130 -18.50 -15.77 -3.60
CA TYR A 130 -17.07 -15.48 -3.59
C TYR A 130 -16.47 -15.69 -4.98
N ALA A 131 -15.81 -14.65 -5.49
CA ALA A 131 -15.00 -14.66 -6.71
C ALA A 131 -13.56 -15.14 -6.44
N GLY A 132 -13.07 -14.84 -5.24
CA GLY A 132 -11.80 -15.28 -4.69
C GLY A 132 -11.85 -15.28 -3.17
N VAL A 133 -10.75 -15.73 -2.55
CA VAL A 133 -10.54 -15.72 -1.11
C VAL A 133 -9.05 -15.75 -0.79
N PHE A 134 -8.65 -15.15 0.33
CA PHE A 134 -7.34 -15.35 0.95
C PHE A 134 -7.43 -16.18 2.23
N ILE A 135 -6.41 -17.00 2.49
CA ILE A 135 -6.27 -17.79 3.72
C ILE A 135 -5.00 -17.34 4.45
N PRO A 136 -5.12 -16.59 5.57
CA PRO A 136 -3.96 -16.03 6.26
C PRO A 136 -3.01 -17.08 6.86
N ALA A 137 -3.53 -18.23 7.29
CA ALA A 137 -2.74 -19.26 7.96
C ALA A 137 -1.73 -20.00 7.04
N THR A 138 -1.94 -19.92 5.73
CA THR A 138 -1.19 -20.66 4.70
C THR A 138 -0.68 -19.74 3.57
N ASN A 139 -0.87 -18.43 3.71
CA ASN A 139 -0.61 -17.41 2.67
C ASN A 139 -1.26 -17.74 1.31
N GLU A 140 -2.38 -18.48 1.31
CA GLU A 140 -3.04 -18.92 0.07
C GLU A 140 -3.95 -17.82 -0.49
N VAL A 141 -3.90 -17.63 -1.81
CA VAL A 141 -4.86 -16.87 -2.61
C VAL A 141 -5.52 -17.84 -3.56
N ALA A 142 -6.83 -18.00 -3.51
CA ALA A 142 -7.58 -18.78 -4.47
C ALA A 142 -8.59 -17.90 -5.21
N VAL A 143 -8.60 -17.98 -6.54
CA VAL A 143 -9.53 -17.25 -7.42
C VAL A 143 -10.02 -18.22 -8.49
N TRP A 144 -11.32 -18.18 -8.78
CA TRP A 144 -11.88 -18.95 -9.90
C TRP A 144 -12.15 -18.07 -11.13
N LYS A 145 -12.26 -18.69 -12.32
CA LYS A 145 -12.55 -17.98 -13.57
C LYS A 145 -14.01 -17.50 -13.64
N TRP A 146 -14.35 -16.52 -12.82
CA TRP A 146 -15.72 -16.06 -12.58
C TRP A 146 -16.28 -15.10 -13.64
N ALA A 147 -15.42 -14.58 -14.51
CA ALA A 147 -15.79 -13.65 -15.58
C ALA A 147 -15.04 -13.97 -16.88
N GLU A 148 -15.73 -13.77 -18.01
CA GLU A 148 -15.13 -13.76 -19.36
C GLU A 148 -14.14 -12.61 -19.55
N ASN A 149 -14.36 -11.49 -18.85
CA ASN A 149 -13.42 -10.39 -18.82
C ASN A 149 -12.27 -10.74 -17.85
N GLU A 150 -11.18 -11.26 -18.41
CA GLU A 150 -10.00 -11.69 -17.66
C GLU A 150 -9.36 -10.57 -16.82
N GLN A 151 -9.56 -9.29 -17.18
CA GLN A 151 -9.14 -8.16 -16.34
C GLN A 151 -9.87 -8.15 -14.99
N GLN A 152 -11.14 -8.58 -14.93
CA GLN A 152 -11.89 -8.68 -13.67
C GLN A 152 -11.34 -9.80 -12.78
N VAL A 153 -10.93 -10.93 -13.38
CA VAL A 153 -10.28 -12.04 -12.67
C VAL A 153 -8.90 -11.62 -12.16
N ALA A 154 -8.12 -10.90 -12.97
CA ALA A 154 -6.83 -10.30 -12.57
C ALA A 154 -7.00 -9.32 -11.39
N GLN A 155 -8.02 -8.45 -11.43
CA GLN A 155 -8.35 -7.56 -10.31
C GLN A 155 -8.69 -8.35 -9.03
N THR A 156 -9.41 -9.47 -9.11
CA THR A 156 -9.64 -10.34 -7.95
C THR A 156 -8.34 -10.93 -7.41
N ILE A 157 -7.43 -11.41 -8.26
CA ILE A 157 -6.11 -11.92 -7.83
C ILE A 157 -5.33 -10.83 -7.10
N LEU A 158 -5.32 -9.59 -7.60
CA LEU A 158 -4.66 -8.47 -6.94
C LEU A 158 -5.33 -8.06 -5.62
N HIS A 159 -6.66 -8.14 -5.53
CA HIS A 159 -7.41 -7.89 -4.30
C HIS A 159 -7.02 -8.88 -3.19
N GLU A 160 -7.17 -10.18 -3.45
CA GLU A 160 -6.85 -11.24 -2.47
C GLU A 160 -5.35 -11.27 -2.11
N SER A 161 -4.47 -11.04 -3.09
CA SER A 161 -3.03 -10.93 -2.84
C SER A 161 -2.69 -9.72 -1.96
N SER A 162 -3.41 -8.60 -2.09
CA SER A 162 -3.22 -7.43 -1.24
C SER A 162 -3.54 -7.71 0.23
N HIS A 163 -4.53 -8.57 0.50
CA HIS A 163 -4.83 -9.06 1.85
C HIS A 163 -3.71 -9.95 2.39
N VAL A 164 -3.23 -10.94 1.62
CA VAL A 164 -2.12 -11.84 2.03
C VAL A 164 -0.84 -11.05 2.35
N LEU A 165 -0.50 -10.07 1.51
CA LEU A 165 0.66 -9.21 1.74
C LEU A 165 0.49 -8.35 3.00
N LEU A 166 -0.66 -7.67 3.16
CA LEU A 166 -0.91 -6.82 4.31
C LEU A 166 -1.01 -7.62 5.61
N TYR A 167 -1.54 -8.84 5.58
CA TYR A 167 -1.64 -9.69 6.77
C TYR A 167 -0.27 -10.12 7.28
N GLN A 168 0.68 -10.46 6.39
CA GLN A 168 2.06 -10.76 6.77
C GLN A 168 2.81 -9.53 7.32
N LEU A 169 2.43 -8.33 6.90
CA LEU A 169 3.01 -7.05 7.36
C LEU A 169 2.40 -6.53 8.66
N SER A 170 1.09 -6.72 8.85
CA SER A 170 0.28 -6.05 9.87
C SER A 170 -1.03 -6.84 10.12
N PRO A 171 -0.96 -8.03 10.76
CA PRO A 171 -2.12 -8.90 10.93
C PRO A 171 -3.22 -8.31 11.83
N SER A 172 -2.90 -7.29 12.62
CA SER A 172 -3.82 -6.55 13.49
C SER A 172 -4.56 -5.39 12.80
N ALA A 173 -4.35 -5.16 11.49
CA ALA A 173 -4.99 -4.09 10.74
C ALA A 173 -6.54 -4.15 10.84
N PRO A 174 -7.25 -3.02 10.99
CA PRO A 174 -8.71 -3.00 11.03
C PRO A 174 -9.31 -3.32 9.65
N VAL A 175 -10.54 -3.84 9.64
CA VAL A 175 -11.18 -4.32 8.40
C VAL A 175 -11.27 -3.22 7.34
N TRP A 176 -11.60 -1.98 7.71
CA TRP A 176 -11.66 -0.86 6.75
C TRP A 176 -10.34 -0.63 6.01
N LEU A 177 -9.20 -0.86 6.68
CA LEU A 177 -7.88 -0.61 6.12
C LEU A 177 -7.44 -1.77 5.22
N GLN A 178 -7.76 -3.01 5.61
CA GLN A 178 -7.52 -4.19 4.77
C GLN A 178 -8.31 -4.08 3.46
N GLU A 179 -9.63 -3.91 3.55
CA GLU A 179 -10.52 -3.74 2.40
C GLU A 179 -10.15 -2.52 1.56
N GLY A 180 -9.84 -1.39 2.20
CA GLY A 180 -9.52 -0.14 1.51
C GLY A 180 -8.22 -0.23 0.71
N LEU A 181 -7.20 -0.92 1.24
CA LEU A 181 -5.94 -1.15 0.53
C LEU A 181 -6.11 -2.20 -0.59
N ALA A 182 -6.82 -3.29 -0.34
CA ALA A 182 -7.10 -4.30 -1.36
C ALA A 182 -7.91 -3.73 -2.54
N GLN A 183 -8.97 -2.97 -2.26
CA GLN A 183 -9.76 -2.29 -3.30
C GLN A 183 -9.01 -1.13 -3.98
N TYR A 184 -8.01 -0.54 -3.32
CA TYR A 184 -7.16 0.46 -3.94
C TYR A 184 -6.15 -0.18 -4.91
N PHE A 185 -5.50 -1.26 -4.50
CA PHE A 185 -4.48 -1.92 -5.32
C PHE A 185 -5.04 -2.87 -6.38
N GLN A 186 -6.30 -3.33 -6.29
CA GLN A 186 -6.88 -4.20 -7.32
C GLN A 186 -6.89 -3.54 -8.71
N THR A 187 -6.97 -2.21 -8.80
CA THR A 187 -6.99 -1.45 -10.07
C THR A 187 -5.59 -1.03 -10.55
N LEU A 188 -4.53 -1.66 -10.01
CA LEU A 188 -3.15 -1.45 -10.44
C LEU A 188 -2.91 -2.06 -11.83
N GLU A 189 -2.37 -1.24 -12.72
CA GLU A 189 -2.01 -1.60 -14.09
C GLU A 189 -0.60 -1.09 -14.42
N THR A 190 0.30 -1.99 -14.83
CA THR A 190 1.57 -1.60 -15.46
C THR A 190 1.27 -1.06 -16.85
N GLN A 191 1.66 0.17 -17.15
CA GLN A 191 1.48 0.78 -18.47
C GLN A 191 2.67 0.43 -19.40
N PRO A 192 2.55 0.56 -20.74
CA PRO A 192 3.64 0.21 -21.67
C PRO A 192 4.95 1.00 -21.51
N ASP A 193 4.93 2.12 -20.80
CA ASP A 193 6.12 2.91 -20.44
C ASP A 193 6.75 2.49 -19.10
N GLY A 194 6.27 1.39 -18.50
CA GLY A 194 6.72 0.86 -17.22
C GLY A 194 6.10 1.53 -15.98
N ARG A 195 5.41 2.67 -16.14
CA ARG A 195 4.79 3.38 -15.01
C ARG A 195 3.58 2.63 -14.47
N GLN A 196 3.36 2.78 -13.17
CA GLN A 196 2.32 2.06 -12.45
C GLN A 196 1.09 2.96 -12.27
N ARG A 197 -0.02 2.62 -12.92
CA ARG A 197 -1.27 3.39 -12.83
C ARG A 197 -2.24 2.70 -11.89
N ILE A 198 -2.84 3.46 -10.96
CA ILE A 198 -3.94 2.99 -10.12
C ILE A 198 -5.16 3.85 -10.42
N SER A 199 -6.16 3.26 -11.08
CA SER A 199 -7.41 3.96 -11.46
C SER A 199 -8.45 3.91 -10.34
N ALA A 200 -9.43 4.81 -10.37
CA ALA A 200 -10.58 4.71 -9.47
C ALA A 200 -11.39 3.42 -9.75
N LEU A 201 -11.99 2.83 -8.71
CA LEU A 201 -12.85 1.66 -8.85
C LEU A 201 -14.25 2.14 -9.33
N PRO A 202 -14.70 1.86 -10.57
CA PRO A 202 -15.79 2.62 -11.20
C PRO A 202 -17.10 2.61 -10.42
N ASP A 203 -17.49 1.44 -9.90
CA ASP A 203 -18.69 1.25 -9.09
C ASP A 203 -18.62 1.98 -7.75
N ALA A 204 -17.44 2.03 -7.14
CA ALA A 204 -17.23 2.72 -5.87
C ALA A 204 -17.21 4.25 -6.07
N GLN A 205 -16.53 4.72 -7.11
CA GLN A 205 -16.54 6.13 -7.54
C GLN A 205 -17.98 6.61 -7.79
N LYS A 206 -18.75 5.88 -8.60
CA LYS A 206 -20.16 6.22 -8.90
C LYS A 206 -21.03 6.27 -7.66
N ARG A 207 -20.85 5.33 -6.71
CA ARG A 207 -21.57 5.34 -5.43
C ARG A 207 -21.19 6.54 -4.56
N ILE A 208 -19.90 6.87 -4.44
CA ILE A 208 -19.44 8.05 -3.70
C ILE A 208 -20.02 9.33 -4.30
N GLN A 209 -19.94 9.52 -5.62
CA GLN A 209 -20.52 10.69 -6.30
C GLN A 209 -22.03 10.80 -6.04
N THR A 210 -22.77 9.68 -6.20
CA THR A 210 -24.20 9.61 -5.90
C THR A 210 -24.52 10.00 -4.44
N TRP A 211 -23.71 9.56 -3.47
CA TRP A 211 -23.91 9.90 -2.05
C TRP A 211 -23.52 11.34 -1.71
N VAL A 212 -22.54 11.92 -2.41
CA VAL A 212 -22.19 13.35 -2.31
C VAL A 212 -23.36 14.21 -2.82
N GLU A 213 -23.87 13.92 -4.02
CA GLU A 213 -25.00 14.63 -4.63
C GLU A 213 -26.26 14.57 -3.76
N GLN A 214 -26.57 13.39 -3.21
CA GLN A 214 -27.75 13.18 -2.36
C GLN A 214 -27.56 13.65 -0.90
N GLN A 215 -26.40 14.19 -0.53
CA GLN A 215 -26.05 14.55 0.86
C GLN A 215 -26.20 13.36 1.85
N ARG A 216 -25.87 12.16 1.37
CA ARG A 216 -25.99 10.87 2.09
C ARG A 216 -24.66 10.18 2.35
N LEU A 217 -23.54 10.79 1.95
CA LEU A 217 -22.21 10.25 2.25
C LEU A 217 -21.97 10.25 3.76
N ILE A 218 -21.71 9.07 4.33
CA ILE A 218 -21.32 8.93 5.74
C ILE A 218 -20.05 9.75 6.02
N THR A 219 -20.03 10.45 7.15
CA THR A 219 -18.86 11.25 7.56
C THR A 219 -17.68 10.34 7.88
N LEU A 220 -16.45 10.80 7.60
CA LEU A 220 -15.24 10.09 8.02
C LEU A 220 -15.17 9.96 9.54
N ARG A 221 -15.67 10.94 10.30
CA ARG A 221 -15.79 10.80 11.76
C ARG A 221 -16.66 9.61 12.17
N GLN A 222 -17.83 9.42 11.54
CA GLN A 222 -18.69 8.26 11.82
C GLN A 222 -18.04 6.96 11.33
N TYR A 223 -17.52 6.93 10.11
CA TYR A 223 -16.96 5.73 9.50
C TYR A 223 -15.71 5.22 10.23
N LEU A 224 -14.77 6.11 10.55
CA LEU A 224 -13.53 5.77 11.25
C LEU A 224 -13.71 5.58 12.77
N SER A 225 -14.93 5.77 13.30
CA SER A 225 -15.28 5.35 14.66
C SER A 225 -15.72 3.89 14.77
N LEU A 226 -15.98 3.22 13.65
CA LEU A 226 -16.50 1.84 13.64
C LEU A 226 -15.42 0.84 14.09
N ASP A 227 -15.76 0.01 15.07
CA ASP A 227 -15.01 -1.23 15.32
C ASP A 227 -15.31 -2.31 14.25
N ASP A 228 -14.54 -3.39 14.22
CA ASP A 228 -14.70 -4.44 13.20
C ASP A 228 -16.07 -5.14 13.25
N ALA A 229 -16.72 -5.21 14.42
CA ALA A 229 -18.03 -5.84 14.57
C ALA A 229 -19.15 -4.91 14.05
N GLN A 230 -19.05 -3.61 14.36
CA GLN A 230 -19.92 -2.57 13.81
C GLN A 230 -19.77 -2.45 12.29
N TRP A 231 -18.54 -2.50 11.78
CA TRP A 231 -18.22 -2.49 10.36
C TRP A 231 -18.85 -3.70 9.64
N ARG A 232 -18.66 -4.92 10.17
CA ARG A 232 -19.25 -6.15 9.62
C ARG A 232 -20.78 -6.11 9.67
N LYS A 233 -21.37 -5.63 10.76
CA LYS A 233 -22.82 -5.42 10.85
C LYS A 233 -23.33 -4.46 9.77
N MET A 234 -22.64 -3.33 9.55
CA MET A 234 -22.96 -2.39 8.48
C MET A 234 -22.85 -3.04 7.08
N ALA A 235 -21.84 -3.89 6.87
CA ALA A 235 -21.62 -4.60 5.61
C ALA A 235 -22.79 -5.53 5.27
N HIS A 236 -23.30 -6.28 6.25
CA HIS A 236 -24.47 -7.14 6.08
C HIS A 236 -25.80 -6.39 5.90
N GLN A 237 -25.92 -5.17 6.47
CA GLN A 237 -27.20 -4.44 6.49
C GLN A 237 -27.41 -3.50 5.31
N LEU A 238 -26.35 -2.85 4.81
CA LEU A 238 -26.48 -1.71 3.88
C LEU A 238 -25.87 -1.95 2.50
N ASN A 239 -25.42 -3.18 2.20
CA ASN A 239 -24.83 -3.62 0.93
C ASN A 239 -23.77 -2.67 0.32
N ALA A 240 -22.50 -3.06 0.45
CA ALA A 240 -21.34 -2.37 -0.13
C ALA A 240 -21.02 -0.95 0.38
N ILE A 241 -21.81 -0.33 1.27
CA ILE A 241 -21.43 0.96 1.90
C ILE A 241 -20.03 0.91 2.55
N PRO A 242 -19.76 0.04 3.54
CA PRO A 242 -18.51 0.17 4.28
C PRO A 242 -17.28 -0.23 3.45
N TYR A 243 -17.43 -1.11 2.45
CA TYR A 243 -16.40 -1.37 1.43
C TYR A 243 -16.16 -0.12 0.56
N THR A 244 -17.21 0.48 -0.01
CA THR A 244 -17.08 1.66 -0.88
C THR A 244 -16.40 2.83 -0.17
N VAL A 245 -16.70 3.02 1.12
CA VAL A 245 -16.06 4.07 1.95
C VAL A 245 -14.63 3.68 2.37
N ALA A 246 -14.32 2.39 2.52
CA ALA A 246 -12.95 1.90 2.71
C ALA A 246 -12.06 2.26 1.51
N TRP A 247 -12.48 1.86 0.29
CA TRP A 247 -11.81 2.27 -0.96
C TRP A 247 -11.65 3.78 -1.05
N ALA A 248 -12.73 4.53 -0.81
CA ALA A 248 -12.72 5.99 -0.93
C ALA A 248 -11.75 6.65 0.06
N THR A 249 -11.72 6.17 1.31
CA THR A 249 -10.81 6.67 2.35
C THR A 249 -9.35 6.42 1.95
N THR A 250 -9.02 5.21 1.49
CA THR A 250 -7.66 4.88 1.04
C THR A 250 -7.26 5.67 -0.20
N ALA A 251 -8.14 5.76 -1.22
CA ALA A 251 -7.88 6.51 -2.44
C ALA A 251 -7.66 8.02 -2.16
N PHE A 252 -8.47 8.59 -1.25
CA PHE A 252 -8.29 9.95 -0.75
C PHE A 252 -6.93 10.14 -0.06
N LEU A 253 -6.57 9.27 0.90
CA LEU A 253 -5.29 9.36 1.60
C LEU A 253 -4.12 9.23 0.61
N MET A 254 -4.21 8.35 -0.38
CA MET A 254 -3.19 8.19 -1.40
C MET A 254 -3.05 9.39 -2.36
N SER A 255 -4.10 10.21 -2.51
CA SER A 255 -4.14 11.31 -3.50
C SER A 255 -3.17 12.47 -3.26
N LYS A 256 -2.69 12.66 -2.02
CA LYS A 256 -1.80 13.78 -1.65
C LYS A 256 -0.66 13.32 -0.74
N PRO A 257 0.51 14.00 -0.76
CA PRO A 257 1.64 13.66 0.12
C PRO A 257 1.27 13.62 1.61
N VAL A 258 0.40 14.52 2.08
CA VAL A 258 -0.08 14.56 3.47
C VAL A 258 -0.84 13.28 3.86
N GLY A 259 -1.80 12.84 3.04
CA GLY A 259 -2.58 11.62 3.31
C GLY A 259 -1.70 10.37 3.25
N ARG A 260 -0.76 10.30 2.31
CA ARG A 260 0.24 9.20 2.22
C ARG A 260 1.12 9.13 3.46
N SER A 261 1.54 10.28 3.99
CA SER A 261 2.33 10.36 5.23
C SER A 261 1.54 9.90 6.46
N ILE A 262 0.23 10.11 6.47
CA ILE A 262 -0.66 9.67 7.57
C ILE A 262 -0.91 8.18 7.47
N LEU A 263 -1.28 7.67 6.29
CA LEU A 263 -1.46 6.24 6.04
C LEU A 263 -0.19 5.44 6.38
N ARG A 264 0.99 5.95 5.99
CA ARG A 264 2.30 5.45 6.43
C ARG A 264 2.40 5.34 7.96
N GLN A 265 2.14 6.44 8.68
CA GLN A 265 2.26 6.44 10.15
C GLN A 265 1.26 5.49 10.81
N LEU A 266 0.02 5.41 10.35
CA LEU A 266 -0.98 4.46 10.88
C LEU A 266 -0.57 2.99 10.63
N LEU A 267 0.01 2.67 9.48
CA LEU A 267 0.52 1.34 9.18
C LEU A 267 1.79 1.01 9.99
N GLN A 268 2.65 2.00 10.26
CA GLN A 268 3.83 1.83 11.13
C GLN A 268 3.47 1.69 12.61
N ASP A 269 2.45 2.42 13.09
CA ASP A 269 1.88 2.26 14.44
C ASP A 269 1.31 0.83 14.63
N LEU A 270 0.65 0.29 13.60
CA LEU A 270 0.14 -1.07 13.55
C LEU A 270 1.26 -2.13 13.54
N GLU A 271 2.25 -1.99 12.67
CA GLU A 271 3.34 -2.96 12.49
C GLU A 271 4.24 -3.01 13.73
N LYS A 272 4.70 -1.85 14.24
CA LYS A 272 5.74 -1.78 15.29
C LYS A 272 5.19 -1.82 16.70
N ASN A 273 4.00 -1.25 16.91
CA ASN A 273 3.44 -1.06 18.25
C ASN A 273 2.13 -1.83 18.46
N HIS A 274 1.62 -2.53 17.43
CA HIS A 274 0.28 -3.13 17.39
C HIS A 274 -0.85 -2.13 17.67
N GLN A 275 -0.60 -0.83 17.46
CA GLN A 275 -1.53 0.24 17.74
C GLN A 275 -2.45 0.44 16.54
N ARG A 276 -3.71 0.02 16.71
CA ARG A 276 -4.75 0.21 15.70
C ARG A 276 -5.10 1.71 15.54
N PRO A 277 -5.42 2.18 14.33
CA PRO A 277 -5.76 3.58 14.11
C PRO A 277 -7.03 3.95 14.87
N THR A 278 -6.95 5.00 15.68
CA THR A 278 -8.10 5.57 16.42
C THR A 278 -8.43 6.96 15.89
N LEU A 279 -9.68 7.42 16.08
CA LEU A 279 -10.06 8.80 15.78
C LEU A 279 -9.10 9.82 16.41
N GLN A 280 -8.68 9.62 17.67
CA GLN A 280 -7.74 10.51 18.36
C GLN A 280 -6.36 10.53 17.71
N ARG A 281 -5.84 9.36 17.28
CA ARG A 281 -4.56 9.28 16.57
C ARG A 281 -4.64 9.95 15.20
N ILE A 282 -5.73 9.75 14.47
CA ILE A 282 -5.96 10.38 13.16
C ILE A 282 -6.12 11.91 13.30
N ASP A 283 -6.84 12.39 14.32
CA ASP A 283 -6.99 13.81 14.65
C ASP A 283 -5.62 14.47 14.94
N HIS A 284 -4.76 13.79 15.69
CA HIS A 284 -3.42 14.27 15.98
C HIS A 284 -2.48 14.28 14.75
N LEU A 285 -2.61 13.28 13.86
CA LEU A 285 -1.74 13.13 12.69
C LEU A 285 -2.16 13.99 11.49
N TYR A 286 -3.45 14.32 11.33
CA TYR A 286 -3.93 15.11 10.20
C TYR A 286 -3.77 16.63 10.47
N PRO A 287 -3.06 17.40 9.62
CA PRO A 287 -2.95 18.85 9.80
C PRO A 287 -4.33 19.53 9.79
N GLY A 288 -4.71 20.12 10.93
CA GLY A 288 -6.05 20.70 11.14
C GLY A 288 -7.10 19.74 11.69
N GLY A 289 -6.71 18.53 12.10
CA GLY A 289 -7.55 17.55 12.78
C GLY A 289 -8.59 16.87 11.89
N LEU A 290 -9.46 16.07 12.53
CA LEU A 290 -10.54 15.34 11.89
C LEU A 290 -11.49 16.27 11.11
N SER A 291 -11.74 17.48 11.60
CA SER A 291 -12.59 18.45 10.90
C SER A 291 -11.98 18.90 9.57
N ARG A 292 -10.65 18.97 9.47
CA ARG A 292 -9.96 19.27 8.20
C ARG A 292 -9.89 18.04 7.29
N LEU A 293 -9.62 16.86 7.85
CA LEU A 293 -9.70 15.56 7.15
C LEU A 293 -11.06 15.38 6.46
N GLU A 294 -12.15 15.58 7.21
CA GLU A 294 -13.54 15.50 6.76
C GLU A 294 -13.81 16.44 5.57
N TYR A 295 -13.40 17.70 5.70
CA TYR A 295 -13.53 18.71 4.64
C TYR A 295 -12.72 18.35 3.39
N ASP A 296 -11.45 17.99 3.55
CA ASP A 296 -10.57 17.65 2.42
C ASP A 296 -11.03 16.36 1.71
N PHE A 297 -11.57 15.39 2.45
CA PHE A 297 -12.19 14.18 1.90
C PHE A 297 -13.44 14.51 1.09
N PHE A 298 -14.35 15.32 1.63
CA PHE A 298 -15.56 15.71 0.90
C PHE A 298 -15.22 16.49 -0.38
N ARG A 299 -14.22 17.38 -0.34
CA ARG A 299 -13.70 18.11 -1.51
C ARG A 299 -13.04 17.18 -2.54
N TRP A 300 -12.36 16.13 -2.10
CA TRP A 300 -11.83 15.09 -3.00
C TRP A 300 -12.96 14.23 -3.59
N ALA A 301 -13.98 13.89 -2.81
CA ALA A 301 -15.13 13.09 -3.24
C ALA A 301 -16.03 13.81 -4.27
N GLN A 302 -15.96 15.15 -4.31
CA GLN A 302 -16.56 16.02 -5.33
C GLN A 302 -15.75 16.11 -6.64
N SER A 303 -14.54 15.54 -6.70
CA SER A 303 -13.67 15.58 -7.88
C SER A 303 -13.84 14.35 -8.78
N ASP A 304 -13.14 14.34 -9.91
CA ASP A 304 -13.08 13.21 -10.83
C ASP A 304 -12.32 11.99 -10.28
N MET A 305 -11.79 12.06 -9.04
CA MET A 305 -11.03 11.00 -8.36
C MET A 305 -9.91 10.43 -9.26
N THR A 306 -9.13 11.33 -9.86
CA THR A 306 -8.17 11.04 -10.93
C THR A 306 -7.19 9.91 -10.60
N PRO A 307 -6.78 9.07 -11.58
CA PRO A 307 -5.82 8.00 -11.37
C PRO A 307 -4.50 8.46 -10.75
N HIS A 308 -3.93 7.61 -9.90
CA HIS A 308 -2.63 7.84 -9.26
C HIS A 308 -1.51 7.20 -10.08
N TRP A 309 -0.37 7.90 -10.19
CA TRP A 309 0.74 7.54 -11.07
C TRP A 309 2.03 7.30 -10.30
N TYR A 310 2.54 6.09 -10.53
CA TYR A 310 3.68 5.37 -9.96
C TYR A 310 4.94 5.47 -10.84
#